data_AF-A0A7C2DM82-F1
#
_entry.id   AF-A0A7C2DM82-F1
#
_cell.length_a   1.000
_cell.length_b   1.000
_cell.length_c   1.000
_cell.angle_alpha   90.00
_cell.angle_beta   90.00
_cell.angle_gamma   90.00
#
_symmetry.space_group_name_H-M   'P 1'
#
loop_
_entity.id
_entity.type
_entity.pdbx_description
1 polymer ?
#
loop_
_entity_poly.entity_id
_entity_poly.type
_entity_poly.pdbx_seq_one_letter_code
_entity_poly.pdbx_strand_id
1 'polypeptide(L)' 'MLRMQVQFTEEQAEALRREARRRGVSVAEVVRQAVDAALRRGEEDARWRRAVAVVGRFADRARDVAREHDRYLEDPLTD' A
#
# COMPACT_ATOMS: atom_id res chain seq x y z
N MET A 1 -3.51 -4.30 21.84
CA MET A 1 -2.18 -3.81 21.40
C MET A 1 -1.09 -4.56 22.17
N LEU A 2 0.06 -4.83 21.54
CA LEU A 2 1.26 -5.34 22.21
C LEU A 2 2.09 -4.16 22.76
N ARG A 3 2.76 -4.33 23.92
CA ARG A 3 3.68 -3.29 24.45
C ARG A 3 5.05 -3.43 23.81
N MET A 4 5.52 -2.35 23.19
CA MET A 4 6.86 -2.23 22.61
C MET A 4 7.50 -0.93 23.11
N GLN A 5 8.80 -0.95 23.39
CA GLN A 5 9.59 0.25 23.70
C GLN A 5 10.35 0.69 22.45
N VAL A 6 10.18 1.95 22.07
CA VAL A 6 10.87 2.58 20.93
C VAL A 6 11.44 3.90 21.43
N GLN A 7 12.68 4.20 21.06
CA GLN A 7 13.34 5.45 21.40
C GLN A 7 13.16 6.47 20.26
N PHE A 8 12.99 7.74 20.64
CA PHE A 8 12.87 8.86 19.72
C PHE A 8 13.95 9.88 20.09
N THR A 9 14.43 10.64 19.10
CA THR A 9 15.22 11.83 19.39
C THR A 9 14.37 12.86 20.11
N GLU A 10 15.00 13.81 20.80
CA GLU A 10 14.30 14.90 21.48
C GLU A 10 13.42 15.70 20.49
N GLU A 11 13.98 16.03 19.32
CA GLU A 11 13.27 16.73 18.24
C GLU A 11 12.03 15.95 17.76
N GLN A 12 12.15 14.63 17.58
CA GLN A 12 11.01 13.79 17.19
C GLN A 12 9.95 13.74 18.28
N ALA A 13 10.35 13.62 19.55
CA ALA A 13 9.43 13.60 20.68
C ALA A 13 8.66 14.93 20.79
N GLU A 14 9.32 16.06 20.58
CA GLU A 14 8.66 17.36 20.55
C GLU A 14 7.70 17.50 19.37
N ALA A 15 8.10 17.08 18.17
CA ALA A 15 7.25 17.11 16.99
C ALA A 15 5.98 16.29 17.21
N LEU A 16 6.10 15.08 17.77
CA LEU A 16 4.96 14.23 18.13
C LEU A 16 4.05 14.90 19.16
N ARG A 17 4.60 15.57 20.19
CA ARG A 17 3.82 16.29 21.20
C ARG A 17 3.08 17.48 20.60
N ARG A 18 3.73 18.27 19.74
CA ARG A 18 3.09 19.40 19.03
C ARG A 18 1.93 18.92 18.18
N GLU A 19 2.15 17.84 17.44
CA GLU A 19 1.14 17.24 16.58
C GLU A 19 -0.05 16.66 17.37
N ALA A 20 0.24 15.95 18.46
CA ALA A 20 -0.79 15.44 19.37
C ALA A 20 -1.68 16.56 19.93
N ARG A 21 -1.06 17.68 20.38
CA ARG A 21 -1.77 18.87 20.85
C ARG A 21 -2.62 19.50 19.75
N ARG A 22 -2.06 19.67 18.55
CA ARG A 22 -2.75 20.25 17.40
C ARG A 22 -3.99 19.44 17.00
N ARG A 23 -3.93 18.11 17.11
CA ARG A 23 -5.02 17.18 16.76
C ARG A 23 -5.98 16.87 17.91
N GLY A 24 -5.63 17.26 19.15
CA GLY A 24 -6.43 16.90 20.34
C GLY A 24 -6.42 15.39 20.65
N VAL A 25 -5.34 14.67 20.31
CA VAL A 25 -5.21 13.22 20.54
C VAL A 25 -3.95 12.90 21.34
N SER A 26 -3.79 11.65 21.77
CA SER A 26 -2.57 11.21 22.46
C SER A 26 -1.37 11.11 21.51
N VAL A 27 -0.15 11.26 22.05
CA VAL A 27 1.10 11.00 21.29
C VAL A 27 1.12 9.58 20.73
N ALA A 28 0.63 8.60 21.49
CA ALA A 28 0.55 7.22 21.04
C ALA A 28 -0.37 7.04 19.83
N GLU A 29 -1.43 7.84 19.73
CA GLU A 29 -2.33 7.84 18.57
C GLU A 29 -1.65 8.41 17.33
N VAL A 30 -0.91 9.51 17.48
CA VAL A 30 -0.11 10.08 16.39
C VAL A 30 0.90 9.06 15.86
N VAL A 31 1.59 8.36 16.75
CA VAL A 31 2.56 7.32 16.38
C VAL A 31 1.88 6.18 15.64
N ARG A 32 0.75 5.66 16.13
CA ARG A 32 -0.02 4.60 15.45
C ARG A 32 -0.42 5.01 14.04
N GLN A 33 -1.05 6.17 13.89
CA GLN A 33 -1.50 6.66 12.59
C GLN A 33 -0.33 6.84 11.59
N ALA A 34 0.82 7.31 12.08
CA ALA A 34 2.02 7.46 11.26
C ALA A 34 2.58 6.10 10.81
N VAL A 35 2.64 5.12 11.71
CA VAL A 35 3.06 3.75 11.39
C VAL A 35 2.11 3.12 10.37
N ASP A 36 0.80 3.21 10.59
CA ASP A 36 -0.20 2.66 9.68
C ASP A 36 -0.12 3.29 8.28
N ALA A 37 0.09 4.61 8.21
CA ALA A 37 0.26 5.30 6.94
C ALA A 37 1.55 4.89 6.21
N ALA A 38 2.65 4.70 6.94
CA ALA A 38 3.91 4.25 6.37
C ALA A 38 3.81 2.80 5.84
N LEU A 39 3.15 1.90 6.58
CA LEU A 39 2.95 0.52 6.18
C LEU A 39 2.08 0.41 4.92
N ARG A 40 0.95 1.13 4.87
CA ARG A 40 0.08 1.15 3.68
C ARG A 40 0.81 1.63 2.43
N ARG A 41 1.59 2.72 2.53
CA ARG A 41 2.39 3.21 1.40
C ARG A 41 3.40 2.18 0.92
N GLY A 42 4.08 1.49 1.83
CA GLY A 42 5.01 0.42 1.48
C GLY A 42 4.34 -0.73 0.73
N GLU A 43 3.13 -1.12 1.14
CA GLU A 43 2.35 -2.16 0.47
C GLU A 43 1.87 -1.73 -0.93
N GLU A 44 1.38 -0.51 -1.07
CA GLU A 44 0.98 0.07 -2.36
C GLU A 44 2.16 0.15 -3.32
N ASP A 45 3.30 0.66 -2.87
CA ASP A 45 4.53 0.75 -3.68
C ASP A 45 5.05 -0.64 -4.07
N ALA A 46 4.96 -1.62 -3.17
CA ALA A 46 5.36 -2.99 -3.47
C ALA A 46 4.40 -3.66 -4.45
N ARG A 47 3.08 -3.41 -4.32
CA ARG A 47 2.06 -3.90 -5.25
C ARG A 47 2.25 -3.30 -6.64
N TRP A 48 2.46 -1.99 -6.71
CA TRP A 48 2.77 -1.29 -7.96
C TRP A 48 4.04 -1.85 -8.62
N ARG A 49 5.14 -1.99 -7.86
CA ARG A 49 6.38 -2.57 -8.36
C ARG A 49 6.19 -3.99 -8.91
N ARG A 50 5.42 -4.85 -8.23
CA ARG A 50 5.09 -6.20 -8.73
C ARG A 50 4.27 -6.15 -10.02
N ALA A 51 3.29 -5.26 -10.12
CA ALA A 51 2.46 -5.12 -11.31
C ALA A 51 3.26 -4.61 -12.52
N VAL A 52 4.16 -3.64 -12.32
CA VAL A 52 5.04 -3.15 -13.39
C VAL A 52 6.03 -4.24 -13.82
N ALA A 53 6.55 -5.04 -12.89
CA ALA A 53 7.54 -6.09 -13.21
C ALA A 53 7.00 -7.21 -14.12
N VAL A 54 5.69 -7.37 -14.27
CA VAL A 54 5.09 -8.35 -15.20
C VAL A 54 4.78 -7.77 -16.58
N VAL A 55 4.80 -6.44 -16.75
CA VAL A 55 4.54 -5.78 -18.04
C VAL A 55 5.61 -6.16 -19.03
N GLY A 56 5.21 -6.70 -20.20
CA GLY A 56 6.11 -7.12 -21.28
C GLY A 56 6.89 -8.41 -21.01
N ARG A 57 6.74 -9.04 -19.84
CA ARG A 57 7.39 -10.32 -19.51
C ARG A 57 6.75 -11.52 -20.22
N PHE A 58 5.47 -11.41 -20.56
CA PHE A 58 4.71 -12.46 -21.23
C PHE A 58 4.26 -11.93 -22.58
N ALA A 59 4.52 -12.72 -23.64
CA ALA A 59 4.07 -12.44 -24.98
C ALA A 59 3.07 -13.53 -25.37
N ASP A 60 1.83 -13.12 -25.60
CA ASP A 60 0.80 -13.99 -26.17
C ASP A 60 0.86 -13.91 -27.71
N ARG A 61 0.43 -14.97 -28.40
CA ARG A 61 0.21 -14.96 -29.85
C ARG A 61 -0.95 -14.03 -30.22
N ALA A 62 -1.95 -13.91 -29.34
CA ALA A 62 -3.07 -12.99 -29.51
C ALA A 62 -2.68 -11.57 -29.04
N ARG A 63 -2.56 -10.63 -29.98
CA ARG A 63 -2.13 -9.24 -29.71
C ARG A 63 -3.26 -8.29 -29.34
N ASP A 64 -4.50 -8.74 -29.43
CA ASP A 64 -5.72 -7.94 -29.26
C ASP A 64 -6.51 -8.31 -28.00
N VAL A 65 -6.00 -9.21 -27.15
CA VAL A 65 -6.66 -9.66 -25.91
C VAL A 65 -7.04 -8.50 -24.99
N ALA A 66 -6.22 -7.45 -24.92
CA ALA A 66 -6.53 -6.27 -24.11
C ALA A 66 -7.71 -5.43 -24.66
N ARG A 67 -8.02 -5.54 -25.96
CA ARG A 67 -9.09 -4.79 -26.63
C ARG A 67 -10.35 -5.63 -26.79
N GLU A 68 -10.19 -6.90 -27.10
CA GLU A 68 -11.27 -7.85 -27.41
C GLU A 68 -11.51 -8.81 -26.24
N HIS A 69 -11.26 -8.38 -24.99
CA HIS A 69 -11.27 -9.27 -23.83
C HIS A 69 -12.58 -10.03 -23.69
N ASP A 70 -13.72 -9.39 -23.99
CA ASP A 70 -15.04 -10.00 -23.90
C ASP A 70 -15.19 -11.16 -24.90
N ARG A 71 -14.66 -11.01 -26.12
CA ARG A 71 -14.65 -12.07 -27.15
C ARG A 71 -13.84 -13.30 -26.72
N TYR A 72 -12.78 -13.10 -25.92
CA TYR A 72 -11.97 -14.21 -25.38
C TYR A 72 -12.57 -14.80 -24.10
N LEU A 73 -13.40 -14.04 -23.37
CA LEU A 73 -14.15 -14.49 -22.21
C LEU A 73 -15.50 -15.13 -22.59
N GLU A 74 -15.96 -14.94 -23.82
CA GLU A 74 -17.18 -15.50 -24.39
C GLU A 74 -17.15 -17.02 -24.61
N ASP A 75 -16.19 -17.75 -24.05
CA ASP A 75 -16.27 -19.21 -23.98
C ASP A 75 -17.44 -19.58 -23.04
N PRO A 76 -18.58 -20.07 -23.56
CA PRO A 76 -19.53 -20.72 -22.69
C PRO A 76 -18.78 -21.95 -22.19
N LEU A 77 -18.67 -22.12 -20.87
CA LEU A 77 -18.35 -23.39 -20.25
C LEU A 77 -19.19 -24.49 -20.96
N THR A 78 -18.60 -25.15 -21.95
CA THR A 78 -19.28 -26.17 -22.76
C THR A 78 -18.54 -27.46 -22.46
N ASP A 79 -19.15 -28.22 -21.54
CA ASP A 79 -18.93 -29.62 -21.11
C ASP A 79 -17.50 -30.17 -21.01
#